data_AF-A0A8T3M0U3-F1
#
_entry.id   AF-A0A8T3M0U3-F1
#
_cell.length_a   1.000
_cell.length_b   1.000
_cell.length_c   1.000
_cell.angle_alpha   90.00
_cell.angle_beta   90.00
_cell.angle_gamma   90.00
#
_symmetry.space_group_name_H-M   'P 1'
#
loop_
_entity.id
_entity.type
_entity.pdbx_description
1 polymer ?
#
loop_
_entity_poly.entity_id
_entity_poly.type
_entity_poly.pdbx_seq_one_letter_code
_entity_poly.pdbx_strand_id
1 'polypeptide(L)'
;MTLAGDTTHEARRIQLAALRRLDGPTRLEMACRMSDDARAISEAGIRHRHPEWSDREVHHALLELLLGLDLAGRVLNARPTPV
;
A
#
# COMPACT_ATOMS: atom_id res chain seq x y z
N MET A 1 24.40 7.00 -19.52
CA MET A 1 24.27 5.61 -19.08
C MET A 1 22.78 5.30 -18.99
N THR A 2 22.21 4.67 -20.02
CA THR A 2 20.78 4.32 -20.05
C THR A 2 20.55 3.16 -19.09
N LEU A 3 19.84 3.39 -17.97
CA LEU A 3 19.33 2.32 -17.12
C LEU A 3 18.35 1.46 -17.95
N ALA A 4 18.84 0.40 -18.57
CA ALA A 4 17.99 -0.76 -18.81
C ALA A 4 17.73 -1.34 -17.41
N GLY A 5 16.50 -1.18 -16.89
CA GLY A 5 16.15 -1.71 -15.56
C GLY A 5 16.32 -3.23 -15.48
N ASP A 6 16.22 -3.79 -14.27
CA ASP A 6 16.20 -5.25 -13.98
C ASP A 6 14.96 -5.97 -14.56
N THR A 7 14.50 -5.53 -15.72
CA THR A 7 13.33 -6.03 -16.43
C THR A 7 13.62 -5.90 -17.91
N THR A 8 13.73 -7.04 -18.59
CA THR A 8 13.95 -7.06 -20.03
C THR A 8 12.76 -6.43 -20.76
N HIS A 9 12.99 -5.88 -21.95
CA HIS A 9 11.92 -5.34 -22.80
C HIS A 9 10.83 -6.38 -23.08
N GLU A 10 11.22 -7.64 -23.24
CA GLU A 10 10.29 -8.75 -23.46
C GLU A 10 9.42 -9.03 -22.23
N ALA A 11 10.02 -9.09 -21.03
CA ALA A 11 9.26 -9.25 -19.79
C ALA A 11 8.25 -8.11 -19.58
N ARG A 12 8.66 -6.86 -19.83
CA ARG A 12 7.77 -5.70 -19.77
C ARG A 12 6.63 -5.80 -20.78
N ARG A 13 6.90 -6.25 -22.01
CA ARG A 13 5.89 -6.44 -23.06
C ARG A 13 4.85 -7.48 -22.66
N ILE A 14 5.29 -8.62 -22.11
CA ILE A 14 4.41 -9.69 -21.62
C ILE A 14 3.55 -9.19 -20.46
N GLN A 15 4.15 -8.51 -19.47
CA GLN A 15 3.42 -7.96 -18.33
C GLN A 15 2.30 -7.00 -18.78
N LEU A 16 2.60 -6.06 -19.68
CA LEU A 16 1.62 -5.12 -20.20
C LEU A 16 0.51 -5.81 -21.00
N ALA A 17 0.84 -6.84 -21.79
CA ALA A 17 -0.15 -7.63 -22.52
C ALA A 17 -1.09 -8.39 -21.58
N ALA A 18 -0.57 -8.96 -20.49
CA ALA A 18 -1.39 -9.61 -19.46
C ALA A 18 -2.32 -8.61 -18.76
N LEU A 19 -1.80 -7.46 -18.33
CA LEU A 19 -2.60 -6.42 -17.67
C LEU A 19 -3.72 -5.87 -18.56
N ARG A 20 -3.48 -5.75 -19.87
CA ARG A 20 -4.49 -5.26 -20.83
C ARG A 20 -5.61 -6.27 -21.13
N ARG A 21 -5.42 -7.55 -20.82
CA ARG A 21 -6.43 -8.60 -21.01
C ARG A 21 -7.42 -8.69 -19.86
N LEU A 22 -7.13 -8.05 -18.74
CA LEU A 22 -8.02 -8.01 -17.58
C LEU A 22 -9.22 -7.12 -17.89
N ASP A 23 -10.39 -7.56 -17.45
CA ASP A 23 -11.55 -6.70 -17.39
C ASP A 23 -11.43 -5.68 -16.23
N GLY A 24 -12.27 -4.65 -16.26
CA GLY A 24 -12.28 -3.59 -15.26
C GLY A 24 -12.45 -4.10 -13.83
N PRO A 25 -13.47 -4.93 -13.54
CA PRO A 25 -13.71 -5.45 -12.21
C PRO A 25 -12.55 -6.29 -11.65
N THR A 26 -12.00 -7.23 -12.42
CA THR A 26 -10.87 -8.07 -11.95
C THR A 26 -9.66 -7.18 -11.66
N ARG A 27 -9.41 -6.19 -12.51
CA ARG A 27 -8.31 -5.24 -12.30
C ARG A 27 -8.49 -4.42 -11.02
N LEU A 28 -9.70 -3.97 -10.71
CA LEU A 28 -9.99 -3.25 -9.47
C LEU A 28 -9.81 -4.16 -8.25
N GLU A 29 -10.32 -5.38 -8.30
CA GLU A 29 -10.17 -6.36 -7.21
C GLU A 29 -8.70 -6.62 -6.91
N MET A 30 -7.87 -6.83 -7.94
CA MET A 30 -6.43 -7.00 -7.74
C MET A 30 -5.77 -5.76 -7.14
N ALA A 31 -6.14 -4.55 -7.58
CA ALA A 31 -5.61 -3.32 -7.00
C ALA A 31 -5.97 -3.16 -5.52
N CYS A 32 -7.20 -3.53 -5.12
CA CYS A 32 -7.60 -3.57 -3.72
C CYS A 32 -6.77 -4.56 -2.92
N ARG A 33 -6.64 -5.81 -3.40
CA ARG A 33 -5.82 -6.85 -2.74
C ARG A 33 -4.37 -6.43 -2.58
N MET A 34 -3.76 -5.88 -3.63
CA MET A 34 -2.39 -5.34 -3.57
C MET A 34 -2.25 -4.21 -2.54
N SER A 35 -3.27 -3.38 -2.39
CA SER A 35 -3.28 -2.31 -1.39
C SER A 35 -3.36 -2.87 0.03
N ASP A 36 -4.16 -3.92 0.24
CA ASP A 36 -4.27 -4.60 1.53
C ASP A 36 -2.95 -5.31 1.90
N ASP A 37 -2.34 -6.01 0.95
CA ASP A 37 -1.03 -6.64 1.12
C ASP A 37 0.05 -5.61 1.46
N ALA A 38 0.09 -4.48 0.75
CA ALA A 38 1.04 -3.41 1.02
C ALA A 38 0.89 -2.84 2.45
N ARG A 39 -0.35 -2.69 2.94
CA ARG A 39 -0.61 -2.27 4.33
C ARG A 39 -0.15 -3.33 5.32
N ALA A 40 -0.50 -4.59 5.11
CA ALA A 40 -0.11 -5.70 5.99
C ALA A 40 1.41 -5.84 6.10
N ILE A 41 2.13 -5.78 4.98
CA ILE A 41 3.60 -5.81 4.95
C ILE A 41 4.18 -4.60 5.68
N SER A 42 3.62 -3.41 5.46
CA SER A 42 4.08 -2.18 6.12
C SER A 42 3.90 -2.26 7.64
N GLU A 43 2.73 -2.70 8.11
CA GLU A 43 2.48 -2.91 9.54
C GLU A 43 3.42 -3.93 10.15
N ALA A 44 3.65 -5.07 9.50
CA ALA A 44 4.60 -6.08 9.96
C ALA A 44 6.02 -5.49 10.07
N GLY A 45 6.43 -4.69 9.08
CA GLY A 45 7.71 -3.98 9.10
C GLY A 45 7.80 -2.91 10.19
N ILE A 46 6.70 -2.25 10.56
CA ILE A 46 6.64 -1.30 11.68
C ILE A 46 6.79 -2.07 13.01
N ARG A 47 5.97 -3.12 13.23
CA ARG A 47 6.05 -3.99 14.42
C ARG A 47 7.45 -4.57 14.62
N HIS A 48 8.10 -4.99 13.52
CA HIS A 48 9.45 -5.54 13.59
C HIS A 48 10.48 -4.53 14.09
N ARG A 49 10.34 -3.24 13.71
CA ARG A 49 11.25 -2.16 14.13
C ARG A 49 10.93 -1.61 15.51
N HIS A 50 9.68 -1.74 15.95
CA HIS A 50 9.15 -1.22 17.22
C HIS A 50 8.38 -2.31 17.98
N PRO A 51 9.07 -3.35 18.48
CA PRO A 51 8.41 -4.48 19.14
C PRO A 51 7.67 -4.09 20.44
N GLU A 52 7.98 -2.93 21.02
CA GLU A 52 7.35 -2.40 22.22
C GLU A 52 6.05 -1.62 21.97
N TRP A 53 5.76 -1.27 20.71
CA TRP A 53 4.57 -0.49 20.37
C TRP A 53 3.30 -1.35 20.43
N SER A 54 2.24 -0.74 20.95
CA SER A 54 0.88 -1.28 20.89
C SER A 54 0.36 -1.28 19.45
N ASP A 55 -0.67 -2.08 19.18
CA ASP A 55 -1.34 -2.09 17.86
C ASP A 55 -1.86 -0.71 17.45
N ARG A 56 -2.25 0.12 18.43
CA ARG A 56 -2.68 1.49 18.18
C ARG A 56 -1.54 2.36 17.67
N GLU A 57 -0.36 2.27 18.28
CA GLU A 57 0.82 3.03 17.86
C GLU A 57 1.31 2.57 16.47
N VAL A 58 1.28 1.26 16.21
CA VAL A 58 1.57 0.69 14.89
C VAL A 58 0.60 1.25 13.84
N HIS A 59 -0.70 1.26 14.14
CA HIS A 59 -1.72 1.78 13.24
C HIS A 59 -1.56 3.28 12.98
N HIS A 60 -1.26 4.08 14.03
CA HIS A 60 -0.96 5.50 13.87
C HIS A 60 0.22 5.72 12.92
N ALA A 61 1.33 4.99 13.11
CA ALA A 61 2.50 5.09 12.25
C ALA A 61 2.22 4.65 10.80
N LEU A 62 1.36 3.65 10.59
CA LEU A 62 0.90 3.28 9.26
C LEU A 62 0.13 4.44 8.60
N LEU A 63 -0.77 5.09 9.34
CA LEU A 63 -1.53 6.23 8.80
C LEU A 63 -0.62 7.40 8.43
N GLU A 64 0.38 7.71 9.26
CA GLU A 64 1.38 8.73 8.95
C GLU A 64 2.18 8.39 7.69
N LEU A 65 2.54 7.12 7.48
CA LEU A 65 3.22 6.66 6.26
C LEU A 65 2.35 6.80 5.01
N LEU A 66 1.06 6.46 5.09
CA LEU A 66 0.16 6.43 3.94
C LEU A 66 -0.37 7.82 3.55
N LEU A 67 -0.64 8.67 4.55
CA LEU A 67 -1.36 9.93 4.38
C LEU A 67 -0.46 11.16 4.58
N GLY A 68 0.71 10.98 5.19
CA GLY A 68 1.51 12.07 5.73
C GLY A 68 0.96 12.60 7.05
N LEU A 69 1.80 13.33 7.79
CA LEU A 69 1.51 13.78 9.15
C LEU A 69 0.23 14.63 9.28
N ASP A 70 0.01 15.57 8.37
CA ASP A 70 -1.16 16.47 8.43
C ASP A 70 -2.48 15.70 8.29
N LEU A 71 -2.60 14.88 7.24
CA LEU A 71 -3.84 14.16 6.98
C LEU A 71 -4.04 13.01 7.98
N ALA A 72 -2.99 12.32 8.40
CA ALA A 72 -3.06 11.33 9.47
C ALA A 72 -3.56 11.95 10.78
N GLY A 73 -3.03 13.11 11.16
CA GLY A 73 -3.49 13.86 12.33
C GLY A 73 -4.97 14.21 12.26
N ARG A 74 -5.48 14.64 11.11
CA ARG A 74 -6.92 14.91 10.93
C ARG A 74 -7.78 13.67 11.09
N VAL A 75 -7.36 12.54 10.52
CA VAL A 75 -8.09 11.26 10.62
C VAL A 75 -8.10 10.74 12.06
N LEU A 76 -6.96 10.76 12.75
CA LEU A 76 -6.83 10.28 14.12
C LEU A 76 -7.60 11.14 15.14
N ASN A 77 -7.77 12.43 14.85
CA ASN A 77 -8.51 13.37 15.69
C ASN A 77 -9.99 13.49 15.30
N ALA A 78 -10.41 12.91 14.18
CA ALA A 78 -11.80 12.92 13.76
C ALA A 78 -12.64 12.07 14.73
N ARG A 79 -13.75 12.63 15.22
CA ARG A 79 -14.77 11.82 15.90
C ARG A 79 -15.47 10.96 14.84
N PRO A 80 -15.69 9.66 15.07
CA PRO A 80 -16.48 8.85 14.14
C PRO A 80 -17.88 9.46 14.03
N THR A 81 -18.28 9.79 12.80
CA THR A 81 -19.66 10.16 12.51
C THR A 81 -20.53 8.93 12.78
N PRO A 82 -21.59 9.02 13.60
CA PRO A 82 -22.54 7.92 13.70
C PRO A 82 -23.11 7.66 12.31
N VAL A 83 -22.95 6.43 11.81
CA VAL A 83 -23.61 5.90 10.60
C VAL A 83 -25.03 5.47 10.92
#